data_AF-A0A4Q6AV87-F1
#
_entry.id   AF-A0A4Q6AV87-F1
#
_cell.length_a   1.000
_cell.length_b   1.000
_cell.length_c   1.000
_cell.angle_alpha   90.00
_cell.angle_beta   90.00
_cell.angle_gamma   90.00
#
_symmetry.space_group_name_H-M   'P 1'
#
loop_
_entity.id
_entity.type
_entity.pdbx_description
1 polymer ?
#
loop_
_entity_poly.entity_id
_entity_poly.type
_entity_poly.pdbx_seq_one_letter_code
_entity_poly.pdbx_strand_id
1 'polypeptide(L)'
;MQTTIEEASAWRRKVSDFVGYGTVTATIAILFFFLVLPVSVIMARAFFNNGEFTFRYFPLLFSNELLMGSIWNSVLIGIVTTFFTSLLSFPLALINARFDFKGKALLSGLLLVPMVMPPFVGAIGIMRFFARRGSVNLTLMDWGFIDSPIDWLGPDSMFWA
;
A
#
# COMPACT_ATOMS: atom_id res chain seq x y z
N MET A 1 -23.12 -48.86 22.88
CA MET A 1 -22.39 -48.60 21.62
C MET A 1 -22.65 -47.20 21.07
N GLN A 2 -23.87 -46.65 21.15
CA GLN A 2 -24.15 -45.25 20.78
C GLN A 2 -23.54 -44.22 21.74
N THR A 3 -23.59 -44.48 23.05
CA THR A 3 -23.03 -43.60 24.10
C THR A 3 -21.52 -43.38 23.99
N THR A 4 -20.76 -44.43 23.65
CA THR A 4 -19.30 -44.36 23.47
C THR A 4 -18.87 -43.54 22.24
N ILE A 5 -19.73 -43.44 21.22
CA ILE A 5 -19.47 -42.66 20.01
C ILE A 5 -19.78 -41.18 20.28
N GLU A 6 -20.86 -40.88 21.00
CA GLU A 6 -21.21 -39.52 21.41
C GLU A 6 -20.15 -38.91 22.35
N GLU A 7 -19.68 -39.65 23.35
CA GLU A 7 -18.63 -39.21 24.27
C GLU A 7 -17.29 -38.94 23.55
N ALA A 8 -16.90 -39.81 22.62
CA ALA A 8 -15.70 -39.62 21.80
C ALA A 8 -15.82 -38.39 20.87
N SER A 9 -17.01 -38.12 20.35
CA SER A 9 -17.29 -36.94 19.52
C SER A 9 -17.27 -35.64 20.34
N ALA A 10 -17.81 -35.67 21.56
CA ALA A 10 -17.83 -34.53 22.48
C ALA A 10 -16.43 -34.18 22.99
N TRP A 11 -15.60 -35.19 23.29
CA TRP A 11 -14.20 -34.99 23.66
C TRP A 11 -13.38 -34.37 22.52
N ARG A 12 -13.53 -34.86 21.28
CA ARG A 12 -12.85 -34.28 20.11
C ARG A 12 -13.24 -32.83 19.87
N ARG A 13 -14.53 -32.48 20.01
CA ARG A 13 -15.02 -31.10 19.89
C ARG A 13 -14.45 -30.19 20.97
N LYS A 14 -14.43 -30.64 22.23
CA LYS A 14 -13.88 -29.84 23.33
C LYS A 14 -12.38 -29.58 23.17
N VAL A 15 -11.64 -30.57 22.68
CA VAL A 15 -10.21 -30.43 22.36
C VAL A 15 -10.00 -29.51 21.16
N SER A 16 -10.79 -29.63 20.08
CA SER A 16 -10.67 -28.73 18.93
C SER A 16 -11.03 -27.28 19.27
N ASP A 17 -12.05 -27.08 20.08
CA ASP A 17 -12.47 -25.75 20.53
C ASP A 17 -11.39 -25.13 21.42
N PHE A 18 -10.82 -25.90 22.36
CA PHE A 18 -9.70 -25.43 23.19
C PHE A 18 -8.45 -25.06 22.37
N VAL A 19 -8.09 -25.90 21.39
CA VAL A 19 -6.98 -25.61 20.47
C VAL A 19 -7.29 -24.39 19.60
N GLY A 20 -8.53 -24.26 19.11
CA GLY A 20 -8.98 -23.12 18.31
C GLY A 20 -8.96 -21.80 19.09
N TYR A 21 -9.49 -21.78 20.32
CA TYR A 21 -9.40 -20.61 21.17
C TYR A 21 -7.95 -20.27 21.53
N GLY A 22 -7.13 -21.29 21.82
CA GLY A 22 -5.69 -21.10 22.10
C GLY A 22 -4.93 -20.44 20.93
N THR A 23 -5.17 -20.88 19.70
CA THR A 23 -4.51 -20.29 18.51
C THR A 23 -4.98 -18.88 18.22
N VAL A 24 -6.28 -18.59 18.37
CA VAL A 24 -6.82 -17.23 18.20
C VAL A 24 -6.27 -16.29 19.27
N THR A 25 -6.28 -16.69 20.54
CA THR A 25 -5.72 -15.88 21.63
C THR A 25 -4.22 -15.63 21.44
N ALA A 26 -3.45 -16.64 21.04
CA ALA A 26 -2.03 -16.49 20.73
C ALA A 26 -1.80 -15.51 19.57
N THR A 27 -2.60 -15.60 18.50
CA THR A 27 -2.53 -14.68 17.36
C THR A 27 -2.82 -13.25 17.78
N ILE A 28 -3.86 -13.02 18.58
CA ILE A 28 -4.22 -11.70 19.12
C ILE A 28 -3.10 -11.17 20.01
N ALA A 29 -2.53 -12.00 20.90
CA ALA A 29 -1.46 -11.59 21.79
C ALA A 29 -0.20 -11.18 21.01
N ILE A 30 0.16 -11.92 19.97
CA ILE A 30 1.30 -11.60 19.09
C ILE A 30 1.03 -10.27 18.36
N LEU A 31 -0.14 -10.11 17.74
CA LEU A 31 -0.50 -8.86 17.07
C LEU A 31 -0.49 -7.68 18.05
N PHE A 32 -1.02 -7.86 19.26
CA PHE A 32 -1.02 -6.82 20.26
C PHE A 32 0.41 -6.42 20.67
N PHE A 33 1.26 -7.39 20.98
CA PHE A 33 2.61 -7.13 21.45
C PHE A 33 3.53 -6.54 20.37
N PHE A 34 3.44 -7.02 19.13
CA PHE A 34 4.35 -6.60 18.05
C PHE A 34 3.83 -5.46 17.18
N LEU A 35 2.51 -5.23 17.13
CA LEU A 35 1.91 -4.16 16.33
C LEU A 35 1.37 -3.04 17.23
N VAL A 36 0.46 -3.38 18.16
CA VAL A 36 -0.28 -2.37 18.93
C VAL A 36 0.61 -1.68 19.97
N LEU A 37 1.47 -2.44 20.67
CA LEU A 37 2.36 -1.89 21.68
C LEU A 37 3.36 -0.87 21.11
N PRO A 38 4.20 -1.15 20.09
CA PRO A 38 5.15 -0.15 19.60
C PRO A 38 4.45 1.07 19.00
N VAL A 39 3.35 0.90 18.28
CA VAL A 39 2.57 2.01 17.74
C VAL A 39 2.01 2.89 18.87
N SER A 40 1.46 2.29 19.92
CA SER A 40 0.93 3.04 21.06
C SER A 40 2.02 3.77 21.85
N VAL A 41 3.21 3.17 22.01
CA VAL A 41 4.37 3.84 22.63
C VAL A 41 4.83 5.03 21.81
N ILE A 42 4.91 4.91 20.49
CA ILE A 42 5.28 6.03 19.60
C ILE A 42 4.22 7.13 19.66
N MET A 43 2.94 6.77 19.63
CA MET A 43 1.85 7.73 19.77
C MET A 43 1.90 8.45 21.12
N ALA A 44 2.17 7.73 22.22
CA ALA A 44 2.32 8.35 23.54
C ALA A 44 3.47 9.38 23.56
N ARG A 45 4.61 9.09 22.91
CA ARG A 45 5.73 10.04 22.79
C ARG A 45 5.36 11.35 22.07
N ALA A 46 4.32 11.35 21.24
CA ALA A 46 3.82 12.60 20.64
C ALA A 46 3.18 13.55 21.68
N PHE A 47 2.72 13.01 22.82
CA PHE A 47 2.07 13.76 23.90
C PHE A 47 2.94 13.92 25.15
N PHE A 48 4.00 13.13 25.32
CA PHE A 48 4.88 13.21 26.50
C PHE A 48 6.25 13.76 26.13
N ASN A 49 6.67 14.86 26.76
CA ASN A 49 8.02 15.40 26.69
C ASN A 49 8.64 15.38 28.08
N ASN A 50 9.71 14.60 28.29
CA ASN A 50 10.40 14.47 29.58
C ASN A 50 9.49 14.15 30.80
N GLY A 51 8.39 13.43 30.57
CA GLY A 51 7.43 13.05 31.62
C GLY A 51 6.27 14.03 31.82
N GLU A 52 6.29 15.19 31.15
CA GLU A 52 5.17 16.13 31.14
C GLU A 52 4.30 15.95 29.91
N PHE A 53 2.98 16.02 30.11
CA PHE A 53 2.02 16.00 29.02
C PHE A 53 2.05 17.35 28.28
N THR A 54 2.34 17.32 26.99
CA THR A 54 2.49 18.51 26.14
C THR A 54 1.81 18.34 24.79
N PHE A 55 1.22 19.44 24.31
CA PHE A 55 0.73 19.55 22.94
C PHE A 55 1.67 20.33 22.02
N ARG A 56 2.88 20.67 22.50
CA ARG A 56 3.81 21.57 21.80
C ARG A 56 4.14 21.13 20.37
N TYR A 57 4.19 19.83 20.11
CA TYR A 57 4.50 19.28 18.78
C TYR A 57 3.37 19.48 17.76
N PHE A 58 2.10 19.58 18.19
CA PHE A 58 0.97 19.71 17.27
C PHE A 58 0.96 21.05 16.53
N PRO A 59 1.05 22.22 17.19
CA PRO A 59 1.16 23.50 16.49
C PRO A 59 2.40 23.59 15.58
N LEU A 60 3.51 22.96 15.98
CA LEU A 60 4.75 22.91 15.19
C LEU A 60 4.56 22.19 13.84
N LEU A 61 3.64 21.22 13.76
CA LEU A 61 3.29 20.57 12.49
C LEU A 61 2.63 21.55 11.51
N PHE A 62 1.75 22.42 12.01
CA PHE A 62 1.04 23.40 11.19
C PHE A 62 1.91 24.59 10.79
N SER A 63 2.90 24.94 11.61
CA SER A 63 3.86 26.01 11.30
C SER A 63 4.96 25.58 10.33
N ASN A 64 5.12 24.29 10.06
CA ASN A 64 6.15 23.79 9.16
C ASN A 64 5.57 23.56 7.75
N GLU A 65 5.87 24.49 6.85
CA GLU A 65 5.39 24.47 5.46
C GLU A 65 5.77 23.18 4.72
N LEU A 66 6.97 22.64 4.96
CA LEU A 66 7.44 21.41 4.33
C LEU A 66 6.63 20.19 4.80
N LEU A 67 6.32 20.10 6.09
CA LEU A 67 5.48 19.01 6.62
C LEU A 67 4.04 19.12 6.09
N MET A 68 3.48 20.32 6.07
CA MET A 68 2.14 20.55 5.55
C MET A 68 2.04 20.27 4.04
N GLY A 69 3.05 20.70 3.27
CA GLY A 69 3.19 20.38 1.86
C GLY A 69 3.25 18.87 1.61
N SER A 70 4.07 18.15 2.40
CA SER A 70 4.18 16.69 2.31
C SER A 70 2.86 15.97 2.60
N ILE A 71 2.07 16.46 3.57
CA ILE A 71 0.74 15.92 3.90
C ILE A 71 -0.21 16.12 2.72
N TRP A 72 -0.30 17.34 2.18
CA TRP A 72 -1.18 17.65 1.06
C TRP A 72 -0.78 16.91 -0.21
N ASN A 73 0.51 16.81 -0.51
CA ASN A 73 1.02 16.03 -1.62
C ASN A 73 0.64 14.55 -1.48
N SER A 74 0.78 13.98 -0.28
CA SER A 74 0.39 12.58 -0.03
C SER A 74 -1.11 12.34 -0.26
N VAL A 75 -1.95 13.26 0.21
CA VAL A 75 -3.41 13.20 0.00
C VAL A 75 -3.75 13.32 -1.48
N LEU A 76 -3.16 14.31 -2.17
CA LEU A 76 -3.38 14.53 -3.60
C LEU A 76 -2.96 13.32 -4.42
N ILE A 77 -1.76 12.78 -4.17
CA ILE A 77 -1.27 11.55 -4.82
C ILE A 77 -2.22 10.39 -4.55
N GLY A 78 -2.68 10.21 -3.31
CA GLY A 78 -3.64 9.17 -2.94
C GLY A 78 -4.95 9.27 -3.73
N ILE A 79 -5.53 10.47 -3.83
CA ILE A 79 -6.78 10.72 -4.56
C ILE A 79 -6.58 10.47 -6.07
N VAL A 80 -5.56 11.09 -6.66
CA VAL A 80 -5.27 10.96 -8.09
C VAL A 80 -4.98 9.51 -8.46
N THR A 81 -4.15 8.82 -7.68
CA THR A 81 -3.82 7.41 -7.90
C THR A 81 -5.06 6.53 -7.78
N THR A 82 -5.89 6.72 -6.76
CA THR A 82 -7.12 5.93 -6.57
C THR A 82 -8.09 6.13 -7.73
N PHE A 83 -8.28 7.37 -8.17
CA PHE A 83 -9.16 7.71 -9.28
C PHE A 83 -8.72 7.04 -10.59
N PHE A 84 -7.47 7.26 -11.02
CA PHE A 84 -6.95 6.69 -12.25
C PHE A 84 -6.82 5.17 -12.19
N THR A 85 -6.38 4.62 -11.04
CA THR A 85 -6.29 3.16 -10.85
C THR A 85 -7.67 2.53 -10.92
N SER A 86 -8.69 3.11 -10.31
CA SER A 86 -10.07 2.59 -10.37
C SER A 86 -10.63 2.68 -11.79
N LEU A 87 -10.40 3.81 -12.46
CA LEU A 87 -10.86 4.03 -13.84
C LEU A 87 -10.26 3.00 -14.82
N LEU A 88 -9.00 2.62 -14.64
CA LEU A 88 -8.35 1.62 -15.48
C LEU A 88 -8.62 0.17 -15.02
N SER A 89 -8.58 -0.09 -13.71
CA SER A 89 -8.68 -1.45 -13.17
C SER A 89 -10.11 -1.99 -13.23
N PHE A 90 -11.13 -1.15 -13.05
CA PHE A 90 -12.52 -1.58 -13.09
C PHE A 90 -12.93 -2.20 -14.44
N PRO A 91 -12.72 -1.54 -15.61
CA PRO A 91 -13.05 -2.14 -16.89
C PRO A 91 -12.18 -3.38 -17.19
N LEU A 92 -10.89 -3.36 -16.83
CA LEU A 92 -10.02 -4.52 -17.00
C LEU A 92 -10.48 -5.73 -16.18
N ALA A 93 -10.87 -5.51 -14.93
CA ALA A 93 -11.42 -6.54 -14.06
C ALA A 93 -12.75 -7.07 -14.60
N LEU A 94 -13.63 -6.19 -15.09
CA LEU A 94 -14.92 -6.58 -15.68
C LEU A 94 -14.70 -7.43 -16.94
N ILE A 95 -13.78 -7.03 -17.81
CA ILE A 95 -13.44 -7.79 -19.03
C ILE A 95 -12.88 -9.16 -18.67
N ASN A 96 -11.92 -9.20 -17.74
CA ASN A 96 -11.26 -10.43 -17.33
C ASN A 96 -12.23 -11.41 -16.63
N ALA A 97 -13.19 -10.90 -15.86
CA ALA A 97 -14.17 -11.70 -15.13
C ALA A 97 -15.33 -12.20 -16.03
N ARG A 98 -15.76 -11.40 -17.02
CA ARG A 98 -16.96 -11.71 -17.81
C ARG A 98 -16.71 -12.34 -19.17
N PHE A 99 -15.51 -12.19 -19.76
CA PHE A 99 -15.22 -12.67 -21.11
C PHE A 99 -14.10 -13.71 -21.12
N ASP A 100 -14.23 -14.67 -22.03
CA ASP A 100 -13.18 -15.63 -22.38
C ASP A 100 -12.66 -15.31 -23.78
N PHE A 101 -11.42 -14.82 -23.85
CA PHE A 101 -10.76 -14.42 -25.09
C PHE A 101 -9.36 -15.04 -25.17
N LYS A 102 -8.85 -15.23 -26.39
CA LYS A 102 -7.59 -15.95 -26.64
C LYS A 102 -6.37 -15.37 -25.89
N GLY A 103 -6.38 -14.07 -25.58
CA GLY A 103 -5.30 -13.37 -24.85
C GLY A 103 -5.45 -13.31 -23.33
N LYS A 104 -6.47 -13.95 -22.74
CA LYS A 104 -6.81 -13.83 -21.31
C LYS A 104 -5.69 -14.26 -20.36
N ALA A 105 -4.99 -15.35 -20.70
CA ALA A 105 -3.85 -15.84 -19.93
C ALA A 105 -2.68 -14.85 -19.94
N LEU A 106 -2.40 -14.24 -21.09
CA LEU A 106 -1.34 -13.22 -21.21
C LEU A 106 -1.72 -11.97 -20.40
N LEU A 107 -2.96 -11.47 -20.52
CA LEU A 107 -3.43 -10.33 -19.75
C LEU A 107 -3.33 -10.61 -18.24
N SER A 108 -3.82 -11.77 -17.79
CA SER A 108 -3.75 -12.17 -16.39
C SER A 108 -2.31 -12.27 -15.88
N GLY A 109 -1.39 -12.81 -16.70
CA GLY A 109 0.03 -12.85 -16.41
C GLY A 109 0.63 -11.44 -16.26
N LEU A 110 0.36 -10.55 -17.21
CA LEU A 110 0.83 -9.15 -17.16
C LEU A 110 0.31 -8.39 -15.94
N LEU A 111 -0.94 -8.64 -15.53
CA LEU A 111 -1.52 -8.06 -14.31
C LEU A 111 -0.85 -8.56 -13.03
N LEU A 112 -0.30 -9.78 -13.03
CA LEU A 112 0.42 -10.35 -11.89
C LEU A 112 1.87 -9.87 -11.79
N VAL A 113 2.50 -9.51 -12.91
CA VAL A 113 3.89 -9.01 -12.94
C VAL A 113 4.13 -7.92 -11.88
N PRO A 114 3.38 -6.81 -11.83
CA PRO A 114 3.61 -5.76 -10.84
C PRO A 114 3.33 -6.18 -9.39
N MET A 115 2.49 -7.21 -9.15
CA MET A 115 2.27 -7.74 -7.80
C MET A 115 3.45 -8.55 -7.28
N VAL A 116 4.15 -9.26 -8.16
CA VAL A 116 5.32 -10.09 -7.80
C VAL A 116 6.60 -9.26 -7.78
N MET A 117 6.66 -8.18 -8.58
CA MET A 117 7.79 -7.28 -8.57
C MET A 117 7.97 -6.64 -7.19
N PRO A 118 9.21 -6.61 -6.66
CA PRO A 118 9.50 -5.80 -5.49
C PRO A 118 9.16 -4.33 -5.78
N PRO A 119 8.68 -3.56 -4.78
CA PRO A 119 8.22 -2.19 -4.99
C PRO A 119 9.31 -1.29 -5.60
N PHE A 120 10.58 -1.55 -5.25
CA PHE A 120 11.72 -0.80 -5.77
C PHE A 120 11.97 -0.98 -7.26
N VAL A 121 11.67 -2.16 -7.83
CA VAL A 121 11.89 -2.43 -9.25
C VAL A 121 10.96 -1.56 -10.11
N GLY A 122 9.68 -1.47 -9.72
CA GLY A 122 8.72 -0.59 -10.37
C GLY A 122 9.14 0.88 -10.31
N ALA A 123 9.56 1.34 -9.13
CA ALA A 123 10.02 2.72 -8.95
C ALA A 123 11.23 3.06 -9.85
N ILE A 124 12.25 2.20 -9.90
CA ILE A 124 13.44 2.41 -10.74
C ILE A 124 13.06 2.38 -12.22
N GLY A 125 12.16 1.48 -12.63
CA GLY A 125 11.67 1.39 -13.99
C GLY A 125 11.01 2.69 -14.44
N ILE A 126 10.08 3.22 -13.64
CA ILE A 126 9.41 4.52 -13.90
C ILE A 126 10.44 5.65 -13.93
N MET A 127 11.38 5.70 -12.98
CA MET A 127 12.42 6.72 -12.94
C MET A 127 13.25 6.75 -14.22
N ARG A 128 13.63 5.58 -14.75
CA ARG A 128 14.38 5.46 -16.01
C ARG A 128 13.52 5.81 -17.22
N PHE A 129 12.25 5.43 -17.21
CA PHE A 129 11.33 5.70 -18.31
C PHE A 129 11.02 7.19 -18.48
N PHE A 130 10.84 7.91 -17.36
CA PHE A 130 10.57 9.35 -17.29
C PHE A 130 11.82 10.20 -17.04
N ALA A 131 13.02 9.64 -17.12
CA ALA A 131 14.24 10.42 -17.02
C ALA A 131 14.32 11.48 -18.13
N ARG A 132 15.12 12.54 -17.91
CA ARG A 132 15.43 13.54 -18.96
C ARG A 132 15.88 12.92 -20.30
N ARG A 133 16.61 11.80 -20.24
CA ARG A 133 17.01 10.99 -21.41
C ARG A 133 16.32 9.62 -21.46
N GLY A 134 15.12 9.53 -20.88
CA GLY A 134 14.29 8.33 -20.87
C GLY A 134 13.50 8.19 -22.15
N SER A 135 12.90 7.00 -22.33
CA SER A 135 12.14 6.66 -23.53
C SER A 135 11.00 7.64 -23.82
N VAL A 136 10.30 8.14 -22.79
CA VAL A 136 9.19 9.09 -22.97
C VAL A 136 9.64 10.38 -23.65
N ASN A 137 10.67 11.03 -23.10
CA ASN A 137 11.19 12.27 -23.66
C ASN A 137 11.74 12.06 -25.07
N LEU A 138 12.47 10.96 -25.31
CA LEU A 138 13.02 10.65 -26.64
C LEU A 138 11.92 10.45 -27.67
N THR A 139 10.87 9.70 -27.35
CA THR A 139 9.73 9.48 -28.26
C THR A 139 8.93 10.76 -28.50
N LEU A 140 8.72 11.59 -27.47
CA LEU A 140 8.03 12.88 -27.64
C LEU A 140 8.83 13.87 -28.50
N MET A 141 10.16 13.88 -28.38
CA MET A 141 11.03 14.69 -29.23
C MET A 141 11.02 14.19 -30.69
N ASP A 142 11.08 12.87 -30.89
CA ASP A 142 11.05 12.25 -32.23
C ASP A 142 9.72 12.54 -32.97
N TRP A 143 8.60 12.52 -32.24
CA TRP A 143 7.29 12.92 -32.78
C TRP A 143 7.10 14.44 -32.93
N GLY A 144 8.08 15.26 -32.51
CA GLY A 144 8.03 16.71 -32.63
C GLY A 144 7.04 17.39 -31.67
N PHE A 145 6.63 16.71 -30.58
CA PHE A 145 5.77 17.31 -29.56
C PHE A 145 6.52 18.23 -28.59
N ILE A 146 7.83 18.00 -28.41
CA ILE A 146 8.69 18.79 -27.52
C ILE A 146 10.05 19.04 -28.18
N ASP A 147 10.58 20.24 -28.03
CA ASP A 147 11.90 20.61 -28.58
C ASP A 147 13.05 20.34 -27.59
N SER A 148 12.73 20.20 -26.30
CA SER A 148 13.70 19.95 -25.24
C SER A 148 13.16 18.96 -24.22
N PRO A 149 14.05 18.16 -23.58
CA PRO A 149 13.62 17.15 -22.63
C PRO A 149 13.04 17.77 -21.36
N ILE A 150 11.84 17.31 -20.99
CA ILE A 150 11.15 17.73 -19.77
C ILE A 150 11.70 16.98 -18.57
N ASP A 151 11.89 17.68 -17.45
CA ASP A 151 12.28 17.07 -16.18
C ASP A 151 11.07 16.69 -15.34
N TRP A 152 10.46 15.56 -15.68
CA TRP A 152 9.24 15.06 -15.04
C TRP A 152 9.38 14.82 -13.53
N LEU A 153 10.60 14.58 -13.06
CA LEU A 153 10.92 14.17 -11.69
C LEU A 153 11.83 15.19 -10.97
N GLY A 154 12.00 16.38 -11.52
CA GLY A 154 12.88 17.41 -10.97
C GLY A 154 12.33 18.07 -9.70
N PRO A 155 13.17 18.77 -8.92
CA PRO A 155 12.76 19.48 -7.70
C PRO A 155 11.66 20.52 -7.94
N ASP A 156 11.66 21.13 -9.14
CA ASP A 156 10.67 22.13 -9.54
C ASP A 156 9.34 21.51 -10.03
N SER A 157 9.23 20.18 -10.03
CA SER A 157 8.01 19.48 -10.42
C SER A 157 7.05 19.33 -9.23
N MET A 158 5.75 19.36 -9.51
CA MET A 158 4.66 19.26 -8.52
C MET A 158 4.75 18.03 -7.60
N PHE A 159 5.55 17.02 -7.95
CA PHE A 159 5.73 15.79 -7.16
C PHE A 159 6.69 15.92 -5.98
N TRP A 160 7.64 16.88 -6.01
CA TRP A 160 8.73 16.99 -5.03
C TRP A 160 8.84 18.38 -4.37
N ALA A 161 7.97 19.31 -4.75
CA ALA A 161 7.86 20.66 -4.18
C ALA A 161 7.03 20.69 -2.89
#